data_AF-A0A661WW26-F1
#
_entry.id   AF-A0A661WW26-F1
#
_cell.length_a   1.000
_cell.length_b   1.000
_cell.length_c   1.000
_cell.angle_alpha   90.00
_cell.angle_beta   90.00
_cell.angle_gamma   90.00
#
_symmetry.space_group_name_H-M   'P 1'
#
loop_
_entity.id
_entity.type
_entity.pdbx_description
1 polymer ?
#
loop_
_entity_poly.entity_id
_entity_poly.type
_entity_poly.pdbx_seq_one_letter_code
_entity_poly.pdbx_strand_id
1 'polypeptide(L)'
;MISTQFLNYKNCNIRFWLCFILFVLLFVQSSNSYAKVKLPPPSTIEGYITLLLINEAPFPGEKNYKNEKDTKLAMLSILVVLDNRLKHIPPGYKQKYIATVRTKNIVEIIAAGGKRGQVDGFYLDSNGKPAIVPRVTRRVKNLLNIASKGKPGIFARLLNYAAEISGKYLKGKNINDMYVNLKFIPPYKVTGRAYSWMTDNLSFHPGGQYITIPDKNKGSLGGNRFFTLKKLK
;
A
#
# COMPACT_ATOMS: atom_id res chain seq x y z
N MET A 1 -41.57 76.19 -17.69
CA MET A 1 -41.30 75.00 -18.51
C MET A 1 -40.01 74.37 -17.98
N ILE A 2 -40.14 73.21 -17.33
CA ILE A 2 -39.09 72.50 -16.61
C ILE A 2 -38.40 71.56 -17.60
N SER A 3 -37.06 71.52 -17.62
CA SER A 3 -36.35 70.38 -18.23
C SER A 3 -35.12 70.02 -17.41
N THR A 4 -35.25 68.87 -16.77
CA THR A 4 -34.33 68.18 -15.89
C THR A 4 -33.36 67.36 -16.72
N GLN A 5 -32.06 67.70 -16.69
CA GLN A 5 -30.99 66.79 -17.12
C GLN A 5 -29.81 66.86 -16.16
N PHE A 6 -29.90 66.09 -15.08
CA PHE A 6 -28.73 65.69 -14.29
C PHE A 6 -29.06 64.33 -13.68
N LEU A 7 -28.49 63.26 -14.24
CA LEU A 7 -28.20 61.97 -13.59
C LEU A 7 -27.93 60.92 -14.68
N ASN A 8 -26.67 60.70 -15.07
CA ASN A 8 -26.24 59.39 -15.59
C ASN A 8 -24.72 59.22 -15.75
N TYR A 9 -23.93 59.53 -14.71
CA TYR A 9 -22.48 59.23 -14.73
C TYR A 9 -21.94 58.52 -13.49
N LYS A 10 -22.80 58.00 -12.59
CA LYS A 10 -22.36 57.36 -11.34
C LYS A 10 -22.49 55.84 -11.28
N ASN A 11 -23.11 55.19 -12.26
CA ASN A 11 -23.42 53.75 -12.19
C ASN A 11 -22.45 52.81 -12.93
N CYS A 12 -21.47 53.33 -13.68
CA CYS A 12 -20.56 52.50 -14.47
C CYS A 12 -19.35 51.98 -13.66
N ASN A 13 -18.83 52.76 -12.70
CA ASN A 13 -17.65 52.38 -11.91
C ASN A 13 -17.93 51.33 -10.82
N ILE A 14 -19.16 51.23 -10.33
CA ILE A 14 -19.51 50.32 -9.24
C ILE A 14 -19.61 48.86 -9.74
N ARG A 15 -20.13 48.62 -10.95
CA ARG A 15 -20.18 47.28 -11.55
C ARG A 15 -18.80 46.73 -11.92
N PHE A 16 -17.87 47.60 -12.31
CA PHE A 16 -16.51 47.19 -12.65
C PHE A 16 -15.71 46.78 -11.40
N TRP A 17 -15.88 47.51 -10.28
CA TRP A 17 -15.26 47.16 -8.99
C TRP A 17 -15.87 45.91 -8.35
N LEU A 18 -17.18 45.68 -8.48
CA LEU A 18 -17.85 44.47 -7.97
C LEU A 18 -17.41 43.19 -8.71
N CYS A 19 -17.21 43.25 -10.03
CA CYS A 19 -16.67 42.11 -10.78
C CYS A 19 -15.19 41.84 -10.45
N PHE A 20 -14.38 42.87 -10.20
CA PHE A 20 -12.97 42.69 -9.83
C PHE A 20 -12.80 42.08 -8.42
N ILE A 21 -13.65 42.48 -7.46
CA ILE A 21 -13.66 41.88 -6.11
C ILE A 21 -14.16 40.43 -6.14
N LEU A 22 -15.16 40.09 -6.97
CA LEU A 22 -15.60 38.70 -7.15
C LEU A 22 -14.53 37.82 -7.82
N PHE A 23 -13.74 38.36 -8.75
CA PHE A 23 -12.66 37.63 -9.42
C PHE A 23 -11.46 37.38 -8.49
N VAL A 24 -11.14 38.31 -7.59
CA VAL A 24 -10.10 38.14 -6.56
C VAL A 24 -10.56 37.15 -5.46
N LEU A 25 -11.86 37.13 -5.11
CA LEU A 25 -12.40 36.15 -4.16
C LEU A 25 -12.49 34.71 -4.70
N LEU A 26 -12.57 34.52 -6.03
CA LEU A 26 -12.52 33.18 -6.64
C LEU A 26 -11.10 32.60 -6.74
N PHE A 27 -10.05 33.40 -6.56
CA PHE A 27 -8.65 32.94 -6.55
C PHE A 27 -8.11 32.64 -5.15
N VAL A 28 -8.83 33.01 -4.09
CA VAL A 28 -8.44 32.75 -2.70
C VAL A 28 -9.30 31.63 -2.14
N GLN A 29 -8.87 30.38 -2.37
CA GLN A 29 -9.00 29.21 -1.47
C GLN A 29 -8.93 27.89 -2.25
N SER A 30 -7.88 27.70 -3.06
CA SER A 30 -7.28 26.37 -3.11
C SER A 30 -6.38 26.21 -1.89
N SER A 31 -6.99 26.11 -0.71
CA SER A 31 -6.34 25.61 0.49
C SER A 31 -5.95 24.18 0.17
N ASN A 32 -4.75 24.00 -0.39
CA ASN A 32 -4.11 22.70 -0.47
C ASN A 32 -4.01 22.19 0.96
N SER A 33 -5.01 21.43 1.42
CA SER A 33 -4.91 20.68 2.64
C SER A 33 -3.71 19.78 2.47
N TYR A 34 -2.61 20.15 3.12
CA TYR A 34 -1.42 19.33 3.20
C TYR A 34 -1.90 17.98 3.72
N ALA A 35 -1.85 16.93 2.89
CA ALA A 35 -2.17 15.58 3.32
C ALA A 35 -1.11 15.16 4.36
N LYS A 36 -1.37 15.50 5.63
CA LYS A 36 -0.53 15.15 6.76
C LYS A 36 -0.45 13.63 6.80
N VAL A 37 0.76 13.10 6.72
CA VAL A 37 0.96 11.66 6.85
C VAL A 37 0.55 11.26 8.27
N LYS A 38 -0.48 10.42 8.39
CA LYS A 38 -0.96 9.91 9.66
C LYS A 38 -0.93 8.39 9.63
N LEU A 39 0.18 7.82 10.13
CA LEU A 39 0.29 6.38 10.29
C LEU A 39 -0.40 5.94 11.59
N PRO A 40 -1.10 4.80 11.61
CA PRO A 40 -1.61 4.22 12.85
C PRO A 40 -0.45 3.88 13.80
N PRO A 41 -0.69 3.83 15.13
CA PRO A 41 0.36 3.51 16.09
C PRO A 41 0.96 2.13 15.80
N PRO A 42 2.31 1.96 15.84
CA PRO A 42 2.98 0.69 15.56
C PRO A 42 2.50 -0.51 16.40
N SER A 43 1.95 -0.24 17.59
CA SER A 43 1.43 -1.25 18.52
C SER A 43 0.04 -1.79 18.15
N THR A 44 -0.66 -1.21 17.17
CA THR A 44 -1.94 -1.73 16.69
C THR A 44 -1.73 -2.68 15.51
N ILE A 45 -2.71 -3.56 15.26
CA ILE A 45 -2.67 -4.46 14.08
C ILE A 45 -2.60 -3.64 12.79
N GLU A 46 -3.33 -2.53 12.70
CA GLU A 46 -3.33 -1.64 11.53
C GLU A 46 -1.95 -1.02 11.31
N GLY A 47 -1.32 -0.54 12.39
CA GLY A 47 0.03 0.01 12.33
C GLY A 47 1.05 -1.04 11.93
N TYR A 48 0.94 -2.24 12.47
CA TYR A 48 1.84 -3.35 12.15
C TYR A 48 1.80 -3.73 10.66
N ILE A 49 0.60 -3.87 10.08
CA ILE A 49 0.43 -4.10 8.64
C ILE A 49 0.92 -2.89 7.83
N THR A 50 0.61 -1.67 8.27
CA THR A 50 1.07 -0.46 7.57
C THR A 50 2.58 -0.40 7.48
N LEU A 51 3.28 -0.69 8.58
CA LEU A 51 4.74 -0.72 8.63
C LEU A 51 5.33 -1.84 7.77
N LEU A 52 4.67 -2.99 7.71
CA LEU A 52 5.04 -4.07 6.79
C LEU A 52 4.99 -3.61 5.34
N LEU A 53 3.87 -3.03 4.91
CA LEU A 53 3.69 -2.58 3.52
C LEU A 53 4.69 -1.50 3.15
N ILE A 54 4.96 -0.57 4.08
CA ILE A 54 6.02 0.43 3.89
C ILE A 54 7.38 -0.27 3.80
N ASN A 55 7.67 -1.25 4.67
CA ASN A 55 8.95 -1.96 4.71
C ASN A 55 9.26 -2.75 3.42
N GLU A 56 8.25 -3.40 2.85
CA GLU A 56 8.42 -4.34 1.74
C GLU A 56 8.32 -3.70 0.35
N ALA A 57 7.84 -2.45 0.26
CA ALA A 57 7.69 -1.74 -1.01
C ALA A 57 8.74 -0.62 -1.17
N PRO A 58 9.26 -0.39 -2.39
CA PRO A 58 10.32 0.58 -2.63
C PRO A 58 9.75 2.00 -2.76
N PHE A 59 10.53 2.98 -2.32
CA PHE A 59 10.22 4.41 -2.40
C PHE A 59 11.16 5.12 -3.41
N PRO A 60 10.81 6.33 -3.89
CA PRO A 60 11.67 7.05 -4.83
C PRO A 60 13.13 7.13 -4.35
N GLY A 61 14.07 6.81 -5.25
CA GLY A 61 15.51 6.78 -4.94
C GLY A 61 16.02 5.42 -4.41
N GLU A 62 15.14 4.46 -4.12
CA GLU A 62 15.55 3.10 -3.76
C GLU A 62 15.73 2.21 -5.02
N LYS A 63 16.65 1.24 -4.97
CA LYS A 63 17.14 0.44 -6.12
C LYS A 63 16.05 -0.13 -7.05
N ASN A 64 14.89 -0.49 -6.49
CA ASN A 64 13.80 -1.16 -7.23
C ASN A 64 12.55 -0.29 -7.44
N TYR A 65 12.63 1.01 -7.14
CA TYR A 65 11.52 1.91 -7.38
C TYR A 65 11.36 2.19 -8.88
N LYS A 66 10.18 1.89 -9.42
CA LYS A 66 9.83 2.22 -10.82
C LYS A 66 8.93 3.46 -10.89
N ASN A 67 7.79 3.40 -10.21
CA ASN A 67 6.83 4.50 -10.12
C ASN A 67 5.86 4.28 -8.95
N GLU A 68 5.06 5.31 -8.64
CA GLU A 68 4.09 5.28 -7.54
C GLU A 68 3.03 4.18 -7.73
N LYS A 69 2.54 3.97 -8.96
CA LYS A 69 1.51 2.96 -9.27
C LYS A 69 2.02 1.55 -9.00
N ASP A 70 3.23 1.23 -9.45
CA ASP A 70 3.89 -0.06 -9.25
C ASP A 70 4.11 -0.36 -7.76
N THR A 71 4.53 0.65 -6.99
CA THR A 71 4.72 0.54 -5.54
C THR A 71 3.40 0.26 -4.82
N LYS A 72 2.32 0.98 -5.18
CA LYS A 72 0.98 0.73 -4.63
C LYS A 72 0.48 -0.67 -4.94
N LEU A 73 0.70 -1.14 -6.17
CA LEU A 73 0.35 -2.51 -6.56
C LEU A 73 1.16 -3.55 -5.78
N ALA A 74 2.45 -3.32 -5.52
CA ALA A 74 3.27 -4.21 -4.70
C ALA A 74 2.71 -4.32 -3.27
N MET A 75 2.40 -3.20 -2.63
CA MET A 75 1.78 -3.18 -1.29
C MET A 75 0.45 -3.96 -1.28
N LEU A 76 -0.40 -3.75 -2.28
CA LEU A 76 -1.67 -4.47 -2.41
C LEU A 76 -1.44 -5.99 -2.58
N SER A 77 -0.51 -6.38 -3.44
CA SER A 77 -0.22 -7.79 -3.71
C SER A 77 0.38 -8.51 -2.50
N ILE A 78 1.19 -7.83 -1.67
CA ILE A 78 1.66 -8.39 -0.40
C ILE A 78 0.48 -8.67 0.53
N LEU A 79 -0.45 -7.72 0.64
CA LEU A 79 -1.64 -7.90 1.47
C LEU A 79 -2.56 -9.01 0.94
N VAL A 80 -2.66 -9.17 -0.38
CA VAL A 80 -3.32 -10.33 -1.02
C VAL A 80 -2.66 -11.65 -0.63
N VAL A 81 -1.32 -11.74 -0.66
CA VAL A 81 -0.62 -12.97 -0.23
C VAL A 81 -0.94 -13.30 1.22
N LEU A 82 -0.89 -12.32 2.10
CA LEU A 82 -1.18 -12.49 3.52
C LEU A 82 -2.63 -12.95 3.74
N ASP A 83 -3.60 -12.34 3.04
CA ASP A 83 -5.01 -12.74 3.13
C ASP A 83 -5.24 -14.15 2.61
N ASN A 84 -4.58 -14.54 1.51
CA ASN A 84 -4.67 -15.88 0.96
C ASN A 84 -4.07 -16.94 1.89
N ARG A 85 -2.95 -16.63 2.53
CA ARG A 85 -2.33 -17.46 3.59
C ARG A 85 -3.23 -17.59 4.83
N LEU A 86 -4.11 -16.63 5.07
CA LEU A 86 -5.03 -16.64 6.20
C LEU A 86 -6.34 -17.39 5.89
N LYS A 87 -6.94 -17.13 4.73
CA LYS A 87 -8.34 -17.49 4.44
C LYS A 87 -8.53 -18.45 3.28
N HIS A 88 -7.60 -18.50 2.34
CA HIS A 88 -7.81 -19.16 1.05
C HIS A 88 -6.79 -20.27 0.80
N ILE A 89 -6.71 -21.24 1.72
CA ILE A 89 -5.83 -22.39 1.54
C ILE A 89 -6.38 -23.30 0.44
N PRO A 90 -5.60 -23.57 -0.63
CA PRO A 90 -6.07 -24.37 -1.75
C PRO A 90 -6.21 -25.86 -1.35
N PRO A 91 -7.11 -26.61 -2.00
CA PRO A 91 -7.25 -28.05 -1.78
C PRO A 91 -5.92 -28.79 -1.90
N GLY A 92 -5.71 -29.77 -1.03
CA GLY A 92 -4.46 -30.53 -0.92
C GLY A 92 -3.35 -29.86 -0.08
N TYR A 93 -3.46 -28.56 0.20
CA TYR A 93 -2.52 -27.85 1.06
C TYR A 93 -3.04 -27.70 2.49
N LYS A 94 -2.11 -27.54 3.44
CA LYS A 94 -2.40 -27.12 4.82
C LYS A 94 -1.82 -25.74 5.05
N GLN A 95 -2.50 -24.90 5.84
CA GLN A 95 -2.03 -23.55 6.17
C GLN A 95 -0.58 -23.55 6.68
N LYS A 96 -0.24 -24.50 7.57
CA LYS A 96 1.10 -24.65 8.13
C LYS A 96 2.21 -24.84 7.08
N TYR A 97 1.90 -25.36 5.89
CA TYR A 97 2.89 -25.53 4.82
C TYR A 97 3.10 -24.26 4.00
N ILE A 98 2.12 -23.36 3.98
CA ILE A 98 2.16 -22.13 3.18
C ILE A 98 2.58 -20.94 4.06
N ALA A 99 2.15 -20.92 5.32
CA ALA A 99 2.35 -19.81 6.24
C ALA A 99 3.19 -20.18 7.47
N THR A 100 3.75 -21.39 7.56
CA THR A 100 4.52 -21.91 8.72
C THR A 100 3.72 -22.05 10.02
N VAL A 101 2.53 -21.46 10.13
CA VAL A 101 1.65 -21.51 11.31
C VAL A 101 0.24 -21.94 10.94
N ARG A 102 -0.57 -22.31 11.94
CA ARG A 102 -2.01 -22.52 11.82
C ARG A 102 -2.73 -21.50 12.70
N THR A 103 -3.42 -20.54 12.09
CA THR A 103 -4.00 -19.42 12.82
C THR A 103 -5.11 -18.72 12.03
N LYS A 104 -5.94 -17.98 12.76
CA LYS A 104 -6.90 -17.01 12.21
C LYS A 104 -6.44 -15.56 12.43
N ASN A 105 -5.24 -15.36 12.96
CA ASN A 105 -4.66 -14.06 13.27
C ASN A 105 -3.59 -13.69 12.23
N ILE A 106 -3.80 -12.59 11.51
CA ILE A 106 -2.86 -12.11 10.49
C ILE A 106 -1.49 -11.73 11.09
N VAL A 107 -1.45 -11.28 12.34
CA VAL A 107 -0.20 -10.94 13.03
C VAL A 107 0.69 -12.18 13.17
N GLU A 108 0.11 -13.32 13.51
CA GLU A 108 0.84 -14.58 13.65
C GLU A 108 1.34 -15.10 12.29
N ILE A 109 0.61 -14.85 11.19
CA ILE A 109 1.09 -15.15 9.83
C ILE A 109 2.33 -14.31 9.51
N ILE A 110 2.31 -13.01 9.80
CA ILE A 110 3.42 -12.08 9.54
C ILE A 110 4.63 -12.44 10.41
N ALA A 111 4.42 -12.73 11.69
CA ALA A 111 5.46 -12.99 12.68
C ALA A 111 5.99 -14.44 12.68
N ALA A 112 5.43 -15.33 11.86
CA ALA A 112 5.78 -16.73 11.82
C ALA A 112 7.29 -16.93 11.56
N GLY A 113 7.97 -17.68 12.43
CA GLY A 113 9.43 -17.91 12.34
C GLY A 113 10.28 -16.85 13.05
N GLY A 114 9.68 -15.88 13.76
CA GLY A 114 10.38 -14.91 14.59
C GLY A 114 11.13 -13.84 13.79
N LYS A 115 12.17 -13.25 14.38
CA LYS A 115 12.86 -12.06 13.84
C LYS A 115 13.38 -12.22 12.41
N ARG A 116 13.73 -13.43 11.98
CA ARG A 116 14.23 -13.79 10.64
C ARG A 116 13.30 -14.79 9.95
N GLY A 117 12.01 -14.74 10.28
CA GLY A 117 11.01 -15.69 9.82
C GLY A 117 10.47 -15.41 8.42
N GLN A 118 9.19 -15.70 8.22
CA GLN A 118 8.44 -15.48 6.98
C GLN A 118 8.56 -14.06 6.46
N VAL A 119 8.56 -13.09 7.38
CA VAL A 119 8.84 -11.69 7.08
C VAL A 119 9.98 -11.22 7.96
N ASP A 120 11.14 -11.03 7.36
CA ASP A 120 12.33 -10.59 8.09
C ASP A 120 12.07 -9.26 8.79
N GLY A 121 12.38 -9.22 10.09
CA GLY A 121 12.26 -8.03 10.93
C GLY A 121 10.89 -7.81 11.59
N PHE A 122 9.91 -8.70 11.37
CA PHE A 122 8.58 -8.65 11.97
C PHE A 122 8.36 -9.90 12.82
N TYR A 123 8.02 -9.74 14.10
CA TYR A 123 7.95 -10.84 15.06
C TYR A 123 6.99 -10.55 16.22
N LEU A 124 6.70 -11.57 17.04
CA LEU A 124 6.06 -11.39 18.34
C LEU A 124 7.14 -11.31 19.43
N ASP A 125 7.06 -10.32 20.32
CA ASP A 125 7.95 -10.20 21.47
C ASP A 125 7.67 -11.29 22.53
N SER A 126 8.42 -11.27 23.64
CA SER A 126 8.25 -12.23 24.73
C SER A 126 6.88 -12.17 25.42
N ASN A 127 6.12 -11.09 25.21
CA ASN A 127 4.76 -10.91 25.71
C ASN A 127 3.70 -11.23 24.66
N GLY A 128 4.08 -11.78 23.50
CA GLY A 128 3.18 -12.07 22.40
C GLY A 128 2.66 -10.83 21.65
N LYS A 129 3.30 -9.67 21.81
CA LYS A 129 2.90 -8.43 21.13
C LYS A 129 3.63 -8.25 19.80
N PRO A 130 2.98 -7.64 18.77
CA PRO A 130 3.66 -7.32 17.52
C PRO A 130 4.86 -6.40 17.76
N ALA A 131 6.02 -6.78 17.22
CA ALA A 131 7.26 -6.05 17.35
C ALA A 131 8.03 -6.03 16.02
N ILE A 132 8.83 -4.99 15.84
CA ILE A 132 9.69 -4.81 14.67
C ILE A 132 11.14 -4.58 15.07
N VAL A 133 12.07 -4.97 14.21
CA VAL A 133 13.50 -4.73 14.45
C VAL A 133 13.87 -3.26 14.20
N PRO A 134 14.93 -2.74 14.85
CA PRO A 134 15.32 -1.32 14.73
C PRO A 134 15.54 -0.81 13.30
N ARG A 135 15.97 -1.67 12.35
CA ARG A 135 16.14 -1.26 10.95
C ARG A 135 14.82 -0.86 10.28
N VAL A 136 13.70 -1.49 10.61
CA VAL A 136 12.36 -1.14 10.09
C VAL A 136 11.98 0.26 10.58
N THR A 137 12.10 0.49 11.89
CA THR A 137 11.80 1.79 12.52
C THR A 137 12.63 2.92 11.91
N ARG A 138 13.95 2.70 11.71
CA ARG A 138 14.84 3.68 11.09
C ARG A 138 14.41 4.03 9.66
N ARG A 139 14.09 3.01 8.85
CA ARG A 139 13.62 3.24 7.47
C ARG A 139 12.34 4.05 7.45
N VAL A 140 11.33 3.67 8.23
CA VAL A 140 10.05 4.39 8.30
C VAL A 140 10.23 5.84 8.78
N LYS A 141 11.05 6.06 9.80
CA LYS A 141 11.37 7.43 10.29
C LYS A 141 12.03 8.28 9.19
N ASN A 142 12.94 7.70 8.42
CA ASN A 142 13.58 8.40 7.29
C ASN A 142 12.55 8.78 6.22
N LEU A 143 11.68 7.85 5.82
CA LEU A 143 10.63 8.11 4.83
C LEU A 143 9.64 9.20 5.30
N LEU A 144 9.25 9.17 6.59
CA LEU A 144 8.43 10.22 7.19
C LEU A 144 9.12 11.59 7.16
N ASN A 145 10.41 11.64 7.49
CA ASN A 145 11.20 12.87 7.45
C ASN A 145 11.32 13.45 6.04
N ILE A 146 11.41 12.59 5.01
CA ILE A 146 11.37 13.04 3.60
C ILE A 146 9.97 13.56 3.27
N ALA A 147 8.92 12.84 3.66
CA ALA A 147 7.53 13.22 3.40
C ALA A 147 7.10 14.52 4.09
N SER A 148 7.75 14.89 5.21
CA SER A 148 7.46 16.13 5.95
C SER A 148 8.13 17.38 5.38
N LYS A 149 8.97 17.25 4.34
CA LYS A 149 9.64 18.40 3.71
C LYS A 149 8.80 18.93 2.53
N GLY A 150 8.37 20.19 2.63
CA GLY A 150 7.67 20.88 1.54
C GLY A 150 6.24 20.38 1.27
N LYS A 151 5.77 20.51 0.02
CA LYS A 151 4.42 20.05 -0.40
C LYS A 151 4.35 18.51 -0.39
N PRO A 152 3.18 17.89 -0.12
CA PRO A 152 3.06 16.43 -0.05
C PRO A 152 3.44 15.76 -1.38
N GLY A 153 4.64 15.19 -1.41
CA GLY A 153 5.18 14.50 -2.56
C GLY A 153 4.72 13.04 -2.67
N ILE A 154 5.34 12.31 -3.59
CA ILE A 154 5.10 10.87 -3.81
C ILE A 154 5.24 10.08 -2.50
N PHE A 155 6.21 10.41 -1.65
CA PHE A 155 6.42 9.76 -0.34
C PHE A 155 5.18 9.84 0.56
N ALA A 156 4.61 11.04 0.74
CA ALA A 156 3.43 11.22 1.57
C ALA A 156 2.24 10.42 1.04
N ARG A 157 2.04 10.38 -0.28
CA ARG A 157 0.96 9.61 -0.91
C ARG A 157 1.15 8.10 -0.75
N LEU A 158 2.38 7.59 -0.86
CA LEU A 158 2.67 6.17 -0.65
C LEU A 158 2.48 5.76 0.82
N LEU A 159 2.94 6.58 1.76
CA LEU A 159 2.75 6.34 3.20
C LEU A 159 1.25 6.34 3.58
N ASN A 160 0.50 7.32 3.09
CA ASN A 160 -0.95 7.37 3.32
C ASN A 160 -1.68 6.21 2.65
N TYR A 161 -1.25 5.81 1.45
CA TYR A 161 -1.83 4.65 0.77
C TYR A 161 -1.65 3.37 1.59
N ALA A 162 -0.45 3.12 2.14
CA ALA A 162 -0.18 1.96 2.99
C ALA A 162 -1.10 1.92 4.23
N ALA A 163 -1.27 3.07 4.90
CA ALA A 163 -2.18 3.20 6.03
C ALA A 163 -3.64 2.95 5.61
N GLU A 164 -4.07 3.57 4.51
CA GLU A 164 -5.44 3.46 3.99
C GLU A 164 -5.81 2.01 3.66
N ILE A 165 -4.97 1.28 2.92
CA ILE A 165 -5.27 -0.10 2.53
C ILE A 165 -5.22 -1.05 3.72
N SER A 166 -4.36 -0.80 4.70
CA SER A 166 -4.31 -1.56 5.95
C SER A 166 -5.60 -1.38 6.76
N GLY A 167 -6.06 -0.14 6.91
CA GLY A 167 -7.32 0.16 7.60
C GLY A 167 -8.54 -0.40 6.86
N LYS A 168 -8.56 -0.33 5.52
CA LYS A 168 -9.63 -0.94 4.69
C LYS A 168 -9.69 -2.45 4.88
N TYR A 169 -8.53 -3.11 4.87
CA TYR A 169 -8.43 -4.56 5.07
C TYR A 169 -9.02 -5.00 6.41
N LEU A 170 -8.63 -4.33 7.50
CA LEU A 170 -9.10 -4.68 8.84
C LEU A 170 -10.59 -4.40 9.05
N LYS A 171 -11.16 -3.45 8.30
CA LYS A 171 -12.62 -3.21 8.25
C LYS A 171 -13.37 -4.25 7.41
N GLY A 172 -12.71 -5.31 6.95
CA GLY A 172 -13.33 -6.36 6.15
C GLY A 172 -13.64 -5.97 4.71
N LYS A 173 -13.12 -4.84 4.21
CA LYS A 173 -13.29 -4.50 2.79
C LYS A 173 -12.51 -5.50 1.94
N ASN A 174 -13.18 -6.00 0.91
CA ASN A 174 -12.61 -6.98 0.01
C ASN A 174 -11.39 -6.38 -0.71
N ILE A 175 -10.26 -7.08 -0.64
CA ILE A 175 -9.07 -6.74 -1.40
C ILE A 175 -9.18 -7.44 -2.74
N ASN A 176 -9.05 -6.67 -3.83
CA ASN A 176 -9.08 -7.25 -5.16
C ASN A 176 -7.82 -8.11 -5.40
N ASP A 177 -7.97 -9.43 -5.29
CA ASP A 177 -6.92 -10.40 -5.64
C ASP A 177 -6.82 -10.51 -7.16
N MET A 178 -5.86 -9.78 -7.75
CA MET A 178 -5.61 -9.78 -9.19
C MET A 178 -5.15 -11.14 -9.75
N TYR A 179 -4.75 -12.08 -8.88
CA TYR A 179 -4.26 -13.40 -9.27
C TYR A 179 -5.34 -14.49 -9.19
N VAL A 180 -6.55 -14.15 -8.71
CA VAL A 180 -7.63 -15.14 -8.44
C VAL A 180 -8.01 -15.99 -9.66
N ASN A 181 -7.84 -15.43 -10.86
CA ASN A 181 -8.19 -16.05 -12.12
C ASN A 181 -6.99 -16.72 -12.82
N LEU A 182 -5.81 -16.72 -12.21
CA LEU A 182 -4.60 -17.31 -12.80
C LEU A 182 -4.65 -18.85 -12.70
N LYS A 183 -5.14 -19.56 -13.72
CA LYS A 183 -5.31 -21.03 -13.63
C LYS A 183 -4.16 -21.84 -14.23
N PHE A 184 -3.32 -21.21 -15.03
CA PHE A 184 -2.25 -21.89 -15.76
C PHE A 184 -1.03 -20.98 -15.94
N ILE A 185 0.15 -21.51 -15.62
CA ILE A 185 1.45 -20.95 -15.97
C ILE A 185 2.23 -22.09 -16.60
N PRO A 186 2.46 -22.11 -17.93
CA PRO A 186 3.09 -23.25 -18.60
C PRO A 186 4.38 -23.71 -17.89
N PRO A 187 4.57 -25.03 -17.69
CA PRO A 187 3.67 -26.15 -18.01
C PRO A 187 2.65 -26.50 -16.91
N TYR A 188 2.53 -25.70 -15.85
CA TYR A 188 1.81 -26.02 -14.63
C TYR A 188 0.37 -25.50 -14.57
N LYS A 189 -0.56 -26.38 -14.19
CA LYS A 189 -1.84 -25.95 -13.59
C LYS A 189 -1.56 -25.39 -12.21
N VAL A 190 -2.13 -24.23 -11.90
CA VAL A 190 -1.90 -23.52 -10.63
C VAL A 190 -3.21 -23.23 -9.91
N THR A 191 -3.13 -22.98 -8.60
CA THR A 191 -4.30 -22.80 -7.72
C THR A 191 -5.04 -21.49 -7.96
N GLY A 192 -4.38 -20.50 -8.57
CA GLY A 192 -4.95 -19.22 -8.98
C GLY A 192 -5.21 -18.25 -7.86
N ARG A 193 -4.13 -17.89 -7.15
CA ARG A 193 -3.96 -16.83 -6.14
C ARG A 193 -2.45 -16.69 -5.87
N ALA A 194 -1.98 -15.58 -5.28
CA ALA A 194 -0.59 -15.48 -4.82
C ALA A 194 -0.46 -15.96 -3.35
N TYR A 195 0.62 -16.67 -3.04
CA TYR A 195 0.89 -17.29 -1.73
C TYR A 195 2.29 -17.05 -1.20
N SER A 196 3.19 -16.41 -1.96
CA SER A 196 4.48 -15.96 -1.45
C SER A 196 4.93 -14.73 -2.22
N TRP A 197 5.81 -13.95 -1.60
CA TRP A 197 6.63 -12.96 -2.28
C TRP A 197 8.07 -13.07 -1.77
N MET A 198 9.02 -12.62 -2.58
CA MET A 198 10.43 -12.46 -2.21
C MET A 198 10.98 -11.24 -2.95
N THR A 199 12.19 -10.79 -2.61
CA THR A 199 12.92 -9.86 -3.47
C THR A 199 13.04 -10.44 -4.88
N ASP A 200 12.81 -9.61 -5.90
CA ASP A 200 12.88 -10.00 -7.31
C ASP A 200 14.33 -10.21 -7.75
N ASN A 201 14.85 -11.36 -7.36
CA ASN A 201 16.17 -11.87 -7.72
C ASN A 201 15.99 -13.33 -8.16
N LEU A 202 16.51 -13.68 -9.33
CA LEU A 202 16.37 -15.02 -9.91
C LEU A 202 16.99 -16.12 -9.04
N SER A 203 17.95 -15.78 -8.18
CA SER A 203 18.54 -16.72 -7.23
C SER A 203 17.62 -17.06 -6.04
N PHE A 204 16.54 -16.29 -5.82
CA PHE A 204 15.61 -16.54 -4.72
C PHE A 204 14.42 -17.37 -5.17
N HIS A 205 14.15 -18.43 -4.41
CA HIS A 205 13.00 -19.29 -4.61
C HIS A 205 12.47 -19.77 -3.25
N PRO A 206 11.15 -19.74 -3.03
CA PRO A 206 10.55 -20.25 -1.79
C PRO A 206 10.56 -21.80 -1.72
N GLY A 207 11.05 -22.47 -2.77
CA GLY A 207 11.14 -23.93 -2.87
C GLY A 207 9.78 -24.62 -3.04
N GLY A 208 9.74 -25.95 -2.85
CA GLY A 208 8.50 -26.72 -2.82
C GLY A 208 7.64 -26.61 -4.09
N GLN A 209 6.34 -26.36 -3.91
CA GLN A 209 5.34 -26.33 -5.00
C GLN A 209 5.02 -24.91 -5.48
N TYR A 210 5.84 -23.94 -5.12
CA TYR A 210 5.65 -22.56 -5.55
C TYR A 210 6.07 -22.38 -7.01
N ILE A 211 5.26 -21.65 -7.76
CA ILE A 211 5.48 -21.31 -9.16
C ILE A 211 5.54 -19.80 -9.28
N THR A 212 6.61 -19.30 -9.89
CA THR A 212 6.78 -17.88 -10.22
C THR A 212 5.61 -17.37 -11.06
N ILE A 213 4.95 -16.29 -10.61
CA ILE A 213 3.98 -15.58 -11.44
C ILE A 213 4.76 -14.77 -12.50
N PRO A 214 4.44 -14.89 -13.80
CA PRO A 214 5.10 -14.13 -14.85
C PRO A 214 4.81 -12.63 -14.80
N ASP A 215 5.70 -11.81 -15.36
CA ASP A 215 5.56 -10.34 -15.39
C ASP A 215 4.31 -9.87 -16.13
N LYS A 216 3.92 -10.57 -17.21
CA LYS A 216 2.65 -10.31 -17.93
C LYS A 216 1.42 -10.42 -17.02
N ASN A 217 1.53 -11.18 -15.94
CA ASN A 217 0.50 -11.36 -14.92
C ASN A 217 0.79 -10.55 -13.65
N LYS A 218 1.64 -9.50 -13.72
CA LYS A 218 2.04 -8.67 -12.58
C LYS A 218 2.73 -9.46 -11.47
N GLY A 219 3.58 -10.41 -11.86
CA GLY A 219 4.40 -11.19 -10.93
C GLY A 219 5.67 -10.49 -10.44
N SER A 220 6.11 -9.41 -11.10
CA SER A 220 7.15 -8.49 -10.62
C SER A 220 6.54 -7.12 -10.36
N LEU A 221 6.50 -6.68 -9.11
CA LEU A 221 6.00 -5.37 -8.70
C LEU A 221 6.85 -4.81 -7.58
N GLY A 222 7.31 -3.58 -7.69
CA GLY A 222 8.07 -2.90 -6.64
C GLY A 222 9.29 -3.69 -6.17
N GLY A 223 10.03 -4.33 -7.07
CA GLY A 223 11.17 -5.17 -6.69
C GLY A 223 10.82 -6.44 -5.93
N ASN A 224 9.55 -6.83 -5.89
CA ASN A 224 9.07 -8.07 -5.34
C ASN A 224 8.66 -9.03 -6.45
N ARG A 225 9.01 -10.30 -6.28
CA ARG A 225 8.59 -11.42 -7.09
C ARG A 225 7.49 -12.18 -6.36
N PHE A 226 6.33 -12.35 -6.99
CA PHE A 226 5.19 -13.07 -6.43
C PHE A 226 5.10 -14.49 -6.97
N PHE A 227 4.63 -15.41 -6.12
CA PHE A 227 4.54 -16.83 -6.41
C PHE A 227 3.13 -17.34 -6.12
N THR A 228 2.64 -18.20 -7.00
CA THR A 228 1.43 -19.01 -6.79
C THR A 228 1.82 -20.45 -6.41
N LEU A 229 0.85 -21.32 -6.22
CA LEU A 229 1.06 -22.74 -5.95
C LEU A 229 0.65 -23.58 -7.15
N LYS A 230 1.41 -24.64 -7.43
CA LYS A 230 0.99 -25.70 -8.32
C LYS A 230 -0.31 -26.33 -7.80
N LYS A 231 -1.23 -26.69 -8.69
CA LYS A 231 -2.41 -27.46 -8.29
C LYS A 231 -1.99 -28.90 -8.03
N LEU A 232 -2.25 -29.39 -6.83
CA LEU A 232 -2.06 -30.82 -6.50
C LEU A 232 -3.17 -31.64 -7.17
N LYS A 233 -2.84 -32.89 -7.51
CA LYS A 233 -3.79 -33.84 -8.09
C LYS A 233 -4.75 -34.31 -7.00
#